data_AF-A0A2S5MSV3-F1
#
_entry.id   AF-A0A2S5MSV3-F1
#
_cell.length_a   1.000
_cell.length_b   1.000
_cell.length_c   1.000
_cell.angle_alpha   90.00
_cell.angle_beta   90.00
_cell.angle_gamma   90.00
#
_symmetry.space_group_name_H-M   'P 1'
#
loop_
_entity.id
_entity.type
_entity.pdbx_description
1 polymer ?
#
loop_
_entity_poly.entity_id
_entity_poly.type
_entity_poly.pdbx_seq_one_letter_code
_entity_poly.pdbx_strand_id
1 'polypeptide(L)'
;MPAPVRKPPAPERKDTNVASRLHRIDPQLSPARPDFRVAQMVGRSFRCGMLARRETSGLSWSFAWQEIASVAGPAQADHLVTALGHFVESVDRAAARRIEVLPKGCPGLCRDECLAVSIIAASQLGACPALKACVYALIDCSNIETCIATAGTFSAALHQAGQSLPPDVVCNALALLPPEPIASRYNA
;
A
#
# COMPACT_ATOMS: atom_id res chain seq x y z
N MET A 1 -25.51 -63.85 -20.61
CA MET A 1 -25.74 -62.39 -20.61
C MET A 1 -25.08 -61.78 -19.37
N PRO A 2 -23.93 -61.11 -19.48
CA PRO A 2 -23.24 -60.54 -18.33
C PRO A 2 -23.67 -59.08 -18.05
N ALA A 3 -23.82 -58.75 -16.77
CA ALA A 3 -24.19 -57.43 -16.27
C ALA A 3 -23.08 -56.37 -16.48
N PRO A 4 -23.40 -55.07 -16.61
CA PRO A 4 -22.40 -54.04 -16.83
C PRO A 4 -21.60 -53.76 -15.55
N VAL A 5 -20.28 -53.93 -15.66
CA VAL A 5 -19.29 -53.57 -14.63
C VAL A 5 -19.26 -52.04 -14.49
N ARG A 6 -19.68 -51.52 -13.34
CA ARG A 6 -19.59 -50.08 -13.02
C ARG A 6 -18.12 -49.69 -12.84
N LYS A 7 -17.65 -48.79 -13.69
CA LYS A 7 -16.31 -48.17 -13.61
C LYS A 7 -16.21 -47.34 -12.31
N PRO A 8 -15.12 -47.44 -11.52
CA PRO A 8 -14.93 -46.59 -10.36
C PRO A 8 -14.70 -45.12 -10.78
N PRO A 9 -15.16 -44.14 -9.99
CA PRO A 9 -14.94 -42.72 -10.29
C PRO A 9 -13.46 -42.37 -10.22
N ALA A 10 -13.00 -41.57 -11.18
CA ALA A 10 -11.63 -41.07 -11.26
C ALA A 10 -11.29 -40.21 -10.02
N PRO A 11 -10.03 -40.21 -9.55
CA PRO A 11 -9.64 -39.38 -8.41
C PRO A 11 -9.76 -37.90 -8.77
N GLU A 12 -10.57 -37.21 -7.97
CA GLU A 12 -10.79 -35.77 -7.99
C GLU A 12 -9.44 -35.06 -7.83
N ARG A 13 -8.95 -34.47 -8.93
CA ARG A 13 -7.80 -33.57 -8.89
C ARG A 13 -8.21 -32.37 -8.06
N LYS A 14 -7.76 -32.32 -6.80
CA LYS A 14 -7.69 -31.08 -6.03
C LYS A 14 -6.67 -30.19 -6.72
N ASP A 15 -7.12 -29.48 -7.74
CA ASP A 15 -6.39 -28.35 -8.30
C ASP A 15 -6.25 -27.33 -7.19
N THR A 16 -5.11 -27.46 -6.52
CA THR A 16 -4.68 -26.65 -5.39
C THR A 16 -4.23 -25.33 -5.99
N ASN A 17 -5.18 -24.52 -6.45
CA ASN A 17 -4.87 -23.20 -6.98
C ASN A 17 -4.71 -22.22 -5.81
N VAL A 18 -3.57 -22.35 -5.12
CA VAL A 18 -3.11 -21.42 -4.08
C VAL A 18 -2.87 -20.02 -4.68
N ALA A 19 -2.65 -19.90 -5.99
CA ALA A 19 -2.46 -18.63 -6.69
C ALA A 19 -3.75 -17.82 -6.86
N SER A 20 -4.93 -18.42 -6.67
CA SER A 20 -6.23 -17.73 -6.84
C SER A 20 -6.68 -16.93 -5.61
N ARG A 21 -6.01 -17.10 -4.46
CA ARG A 21 -6.39 -16.43 -3.20
C ARG A 21 -5.72 -15.06 -2.97
N LEU A 22 -4.85 -14.61 -3.88
CA LEU A 22 -4.12 -13.34 -3.74
C LEU A 22 -4.81 -12.13 -4.39
N HIS A 23 -5.96 -12.29 -5.06
CA HIS A 23 -6.55 -11.19 -5.87
C HIS A 23 -7.93 -10.69 -5.44
N ARG A 24 -8.35 -10.89 -4.19
CA ARG A 24 -9.54 -10.23 -3.69
C ARG A 24 -9.28 -9.59 -2.33
N ILE A 25 -8.54 -8.50 -2.36
CA ILE A 25 -8.67 -7.48 -1.32
C ILE A 25 -10.09 -6.92 -1.47
N ASP A 26 -10.85 -6.95 -0.39
CA ASP A 26 -12.17 -6.33 -0.31
C ASP A 26 -12.09 -4.88 -0.83
N PRO A 27 -12.94 -4.44 -1.78
CA PRO A 27 -12.91 -3.11 -2.40
C PRO A 27 -13.48 -2.04 -1.46
N GLN A 28 -13.02 -1.99 -0.20
CA GLN A 28 -13.39 -0.95 0.76
C GLN A 28 -12.79 0.43 0.39
N LEU A 29 -11.96 0.51 -0.66
CA LEU A 29 -11.61 1.77 -1.33
C LEU A 29 -12.45 1.95 -2.61
N SER A 30 -13.78 2.02 -2.46
CA SER A 30 -14.67 2.29 -3.60
C SER A 30 -14.49 3.73 -4.10
N PRO A 31 -14.28 3.97 -5.41
CA PRO A 31 -13.97 5.29 -6.00
C PRO A 31 -15.13 6.31 -5.94
N ALA A 32 -16.29 5.92 -5.39
CA ALA A 32 -17.52 6.72 -5.41
C ALA A 32 -17.68 7.69 -4.21
N ARG A 33 -16.75 7.71 -3.24
CA ARG A 33 -16.83 8.60 -2.07
C ARG A 33 -15.96 9.86 -2.28
N PRO A 34 -16.52 11.07 -2.25
CA PRO A 34 -15.78 12.33 -2.45
C PRO A 34 -14.65 12.55 -1.42
N ASP A 35 -14.76 11.89 -0.27
CA ASP A 35 -13.87 11.98 0.89
C ASP A 35 -12.52 11.26 0.68
N PHE A 36 -12.35 10.54 -0.44
CA PHE A 36 -11.15 9.77 -0.77
C PHE A 36 -10.19 10.50 -1.71
N ARG A 37 -10.45 11.77 -2.03
CA ARG A 37 -9.61 12.54 -2.95
C ARG A 37 -8.18 12.69 -2.43
N VAL A 38 -8.00 12.96 -1.14
CA VAL A 38 -6.67 13.05 -0.50
C VAL A 38 -5.98 11.69 -0.50
N ALA A 39 -6.71 10.62 -0.18
CA ALA A 39 -6.21 9.25 -0.20
C ALA A 39 -5.71 8.81 -1.59
N GLN A 40 -6.50 9.09 -2.63
CA GLN A 40 -6.12 8.79 -4.02
C GLN A 40 -4.90 9.60 -4.44
N MET A 41 -4.86 10.88 -4.10
CA MET A 41 -3.69 11.73 -4.36
C MET A 41 -2.44 11.15 -3.69
N VAL A 42 -2.49 10.81 -2.40
CA VAL A 42 -1.35 10.21 -1.68
C VAL A 42 -0.88 8.92 -2.39
N GLY A 43 -1.80 8.02 -2.72
CA GLY A 43 -1.48 6.77 -3.40
C GLY A 43 -0.87 6.97 -4.80
N ARG A 44 -1.43 7.88 -5.59
CA ARG A 44 -0.94 8.19 -6.95
C ARG A 44 0.39 8.94 -6.94
N SER A 45 0.58 9.88 -6.02
CA SER A 45 1.85 10.57 -5.86
C SER A 45 2.93 9.61 -5.34
N PHE A 46 2.59 8.69 -4.42
CA PHE A 46 3.49 7.60 -4.00
C PHE A 46 3.88 6.70 -5.18
N ARG A 47 2.91 6.25 -5.98
CA ARG A 47 3.17 5.51 -7.23
C ARG A 47 4.17 6.24 -8.10
N CYS A 48 3.91 7.52 -8.35
CA CYS A 48 4.78 8.34 -9.18
C CYS A 48 6.18 8.45 -8.56
N GLY A 49 6.31 8.67 -7.26
CA GLY A 49 7.61 8.67 -6.59
C GLY A 49 8.37 7.34 -6.74
N MET A 50 7.72 6.20 -6.53
CA MET A 50 8.33 4.88 -6.71
C MET A 50 8.74 4.60 -8.17
N LEU A 51 7.96 5.07 -9.15
CA LEU A 51 8.33 5.00 -10.56
C LEU A 51 9.50 5.94 -10.88
N ALA A 52 9.55 7.11 -10.23
CA ALA A 52 10.65 8.06 -10.37
C ALA A 52 11.99 7.47 -9.92
N ARG A 53 11.99 6.58 -8.92
CA ARG A 53 13.19 5.84 -8.49
C ARG A 53 13.76 4.91 -9.57
N ARG A 54 12.94 4.54 -10.57
CA ARG A 54 13.26 3.56 -11.61
C ARG A 54 13.51 4.20 -12.96
N GLU A 55 13.21 5.49 -13.12
CA GLU A 55 13.32 6.20 -14.38
C GLU A 55 14.43 7.27 -14.30
N THR A 56 14.95 7.67 -15.46
CA THR A 56 15.94 8.75 -15.57
C THR A 56 15.32 10.08 -16.02
N SER A 57 14.08 10.07 -16.54
CA SER A 57 13.45 11.23 -17.18
C SER A 57 12.89 12.29 -16.23
N GLY A 58 12.69 11.97 -14.95
CA GLY A 58 12.07 12.88 -13.95
C GLY A 58 10.56 13.16 -14.14
N LEU A 59 9.96 12.76 -15.27
CA LEU A 59 8.55 12.95 -15.60
C LEU A 59 7.59 12.46 -14.50
N SER A 60 7.89 11.36 -13.81
CA SER A 60 7.10 10.87 -12.69
C SER A 60 7.03 11.86 -11.54
N TRP A 61 8.11 12.57 -11.22
CA TRP A 61 8.05 13.61 -10.19
C TRP A 61 7.15 14.77 -10.59
N SER A 62 7.13 15.14 -11.87
CA SER A 62 6.17 16.13 -12.38
C SER A 62 4.72 15.65 -12.24
N PHE A 63 4.43 14.37 -12.50
CA PHE A 63 3.09 13.82 -12.26
C PHE A 63 2.73 13.77 -10.77
N ALA A 64 3.67 13.38 -9.89
CA ALA A 64 3.46 13.42 -8.45
C ALA A 64 3.10 14.83 -7.96
N TRP A 65 3.81 15.83 -8.48
CA TRP A 65 3.55 17.24 -8.22
C TRP A 65 2.17 17.67 -8.72
N GLN A 66 1.77 17.28 -9.94
CA GLN A 66 0.44 17.60 -10.48
C GLN A 66 -0.69 17.01 -9.64
N GLU A 67 -0.56 15.75 -9.20
CA GLU A 67 -1.54 15.11 -8.30
C GLU A 67 -1.67 15.89 -7.00
N ILE A 68 -0.55 16.26 -6.36
CA ILE A 68 -0.55 17.06 -5.12
C ILE A 68 -1.13 18.45 -5.36
N ALA A 69 -0.66 19.17 -6.38
CA ALA A 69 -1.10 20.53 -6.70
C ALA A 69 -2.60 20.59 -7.02
N SER A 70 -3.15 19.54 -7.63
CA SER A 70 -4.58 19.45 -7.89
C SER A 70 -5.40 19.49 -6.60
N VAL A 71 -4.89 18.94 -5.49
CA VAL A 71 -5.60 18.81 -4.21
C VAL A 71 -5.25 19.92 -3.23
N ALA A 72 -3.96 20.17 -3.00
CA ALA A 72 -3.46 21.12 -2.00
C ALA A 72 -3.17 22.52 -2.57
N GLY A 73 -3.27 22.68 -3.90
CA GLY A 73 -2.88 23.90 -4.60
C GLY A 73 -1.37 23.97 -4.89
N PRO A 74 -0.96 24.74 -5.90
CA PRO A 74 0.44 24.82 -6.33
C PRO A 74 1.36 25.42 -5.26
N ALA A 75 0.86 26.33 -4.42
CA ALA A 75 1.65 26.97 -3.37
C ALA A 75 2.20 25.99 -2.33
N GLN A 76 1.48 24.89 -2.08
CA GLN A 76 1.88 23.85 -1.11
C GLN A 76 2.59 22.66 -1.79
N ALA A 77 2.51 22.56 -3.12
CA ALA A 77 2.91 21.37 -3.85
C ALA A 77 4.41 21.07 -3.74
N ASP A 78 5.27 22.08 -3.84
CA ASP A 78 6.73 21.88 -3.77
C ASP A 78 7.16 21.29 -2.42
N HIS A 79 6.62 21.84 -1.33
CA HIS A 79 6.91 21.36 0.02
C HIS A 79 6.41 19.93 0.23
N LEU A 80 5.16 19.64 -0.18
CA LEU A 80 4.56 18.32 -0.05
C LEU A 80 5.26 17.27 -0.91
N VAL A 81 5.67 17.61 -2.14
CA VAL A 81 6.43 16.71 -3.02
C VAL A 81 7.80 16.41 -2.43
N THR A 82 8.44 17.39 -1.80
CA THR A 82 9.73 17.20 -1.13
C THR A 82 9.61 16.23 0.04
N ALA A 83 8.61 16.44 0.91
CA ALA A 83 8.33 15.56 2.04
C ALA A 83 7.94 14.13 1.58
N LEU A 84 7.15 14.02 0.51
CA LEU A 84 6.84 12.75 -0.16
C LEU A 84 8.12 12.08 -0.68
N GLY A 85 9.04 12.84 -1.27
CA GLY A 85 10.32 12.37 -1.77
C GLY A 85 11.14 11.65 -0.70
N HIS A 86 11.25 12.25 0.48
CA HIS A 86 11.92 11.64 1.63
C HIS A 86 11.23 10.35 2.10
N PHE A 87 9.89 10.33 2.13
CA PHE A 87 9.14 9.12 2.47
C PHE A 87 9.38 7.99 1.45
N VAL A 88 9.23 8.29 0.16
CA VAL A 88 9.47 7.33 -0.94
C VAL A 88 10.90 6.80 -0.90
N GLU A 89 11.89 7.66 -0.70
CA GLU A 89 13.28 7.25 -0.57
C GLU A 89 13.51 6.33 0.63
N SER A 90 12.90 6.64 1.78
CA SER A 90 13.02 5.78 2.96
C SER A 90 12.44 4.39 2.71
N VAL A 91 11.30 4.31 2.03
CA VAL A 91 10.62 3.05 1.70
C VAL A 91 11.46 2.25 0.70
N ASP A 92 11.93 2.89 -0.38
CA ASP A 92 12.76 2.26 -1.41
C ASP A 92 14.08 1.70 -0.84
N ARG A 93 14.69 2.42 0.12
CA ARG A 93 15.94 1.98 0.77
C ARG A 93 15.73 0.91 1.83
N ALA A 94 14.60 0.91 2.54
CA ALA A 94 14.36 0.00 3.66
C ALA A 94 13.66 -1.31 3.24
N ALA A 95 12.98 -1.32 2.09
CA ALA A 95 12.21 -2.47 1.64
C ALA A 95 13.08 -3.70 1.35
N ALA A 96 12.78 -4.82 2.00
CA ALA A 96 13.41 -6.12 1.74
C ALA A 96 12.86 -6.78 0.47
N ARG A 97 11.76 -6.25 -0.06
CA ARG A 97 11.13 -6.70 -1.31
C ARG A 97 10.94 -5.53 -2.28
N ARG A 98 10.74 -5.85 -3.55
CA ARG A 98 10.33 -4.84 -4.53
C ARG A 98 8.93 -4.31 -4.18
N ILE A 99 8.82 -3.01 -4.01
CA ILE A 99 7.53 -2.33 -3.84
C ILE A 99 6.76 -2.37 -5.16
N GLU A 100 5.51 -2.83 -5.11
CA GLU A 100 4.64 -2.94 -6.26
C GLU A 100 3.83 -1.66 -6.44
N VAL A 101 3.76 -1.15 -7.66
CA VAL A 101 2.94 0.03 -7.98
C VAL A 101 2.28 -0.21 -9.32
N LEU A 102 1.06 0.28 -9.49
CA LEU A 102 0.34 0.18 -10.75
C LEU A 102 0.99 1.10 -11.81
N PRO A 103 0.69 0.86 -13.11
CA PRO A 103 1.11 1.77 -14.17
C PRO A 103 0.59 3.20 -13.97
N LYS A 104 1.30 4.18 -14.54
CA LYS A 104 0.86 5.58 -14.57
C LYS A 104 -0.54 5.68 -15.21
N GLY A 105 -1.39 6.53 -14.66
CA GLY A 105 -2.76 6.75 -15.16
C GLY A 105 -3.81 5.70 -14.72
N CYS A 106 -3.42 4.63 -14.03
CA CYS A 106 -4.41 3.69 -13.49
C CYS A 106 -5.27 4.37 -12.40
N PRO A 107 -6.62 4.30 -12.44
CA PRO A 107 -7.46 5.03 -11.50
C PRO A 107 -7.49 4.44 -10.09
N GLY A 108 -7.31 3.12 -9.96
CA GLY A 108 -7.31 2.41 -8.68
C GLY A 108 -5.94 2.42 -7.99
N LEU A 109 -5.87 1.82 -6.80
CA LEU A 109 -4.65 1.61 -6.03
C LEU A 109 -4.38 0.10 -5.83
N CYS A 110 -3.12 -0.33 -5.89
CA CYS A 110 -2.74 -1.70 -5.50
C CYS A 110 -2.52 -1.82 -3.98
N ARG A 111 -2.16 -3.03 -3.52
CA ARG A 111 -1.89 -3.33 -2.11
C ARG A 111 -0.89 -2.36 -1.47
N ASP A 112 0.26 -2.16 -2.10
CA ASP A 112 1.34 -1.36 -1.53
C ASP A 112 1.02 0.14 -1.55
N GLU A 113 0.30 0.60 -2.57
CA GLU A 113 -0.22 1.97 -2.63
C GLU A 113 -1.26 2.22 -1.54
N CYS A 114 -2.17 1.27 -1.29
CA CYS A 114 -3.11 1.33 -0.17
C CYS A 114 -2.41 1.29 1.20
N LEU A 115 -1.35 0.50 1.34
CA LEU A 115 -0.53 0.48 2.55
C LEU A 115 0.16 1.83 2.76
N ALA A 116 0.74 2.44 1.72
CA ALA A 116 1.33 3.77 1.80
C ALA A 116 0.30 4.82 2.28
N VAL A 117 -0.91 4.81 1.72
CA VAL A 117 -2.00 5.69 2.19
C VAL A 117 -2.35 5.43 3.65
N SER A 118 -2.44 4.15 4.05
CA SER A 118 -2.78 3.74 5.42
C SER A 118 -1.71 4.19 6.44
N ILE A 119 -0.44 4.14 6.05
CA ILE A 119 0.68 4.66 6.86
C ILE A 119 0.48 6.15 7.12
N ILE A 120 0.19 6.94 6.09
CA ILE A 120 0.00 8.40 6.25
C ILE A 120 -1.25 8.70 7.08
N ALA A 121 -2.37 8.00 6.84
CA ALA A 121 -3.58 8.15 7.63
C ALA A 121 -3.36 7.79 9.11
N ALA A 122 -2.68 6.66 9.38
CA ALA A 122 -2.34 6.25 10.74
C ALA A 122 -1.40 7.25 11.44
N SER A 123 -0.45 7.84 10.70
CA SER A 123 0.41 8.92 11.20
C SER A 123 -0.38 10.18 11.58
N GLN A 124 -1.40 10.57 10.81
CA GLN A 124 -2.25 11.72 11.15
C GLN A 124 -3.11 11.48 12.39
N LEU A 125 -3.54 10.23 12.61
CA LEU A 125 -4.41 9.85 13.73
C LEU A 125 -3.64 9.52 15.02
N GLY A 126 -2.30 9.48 14.99
CA GLY A 126 -1.48 9.02 16.11
C GLY A 126 -1.67 7.52 16.42
N ALA A 127 -2.15 6.72 15.46
CA ALA A 127 -2.47 5.30 15.63
C ALA A 127 -1.21 4.41 15.54
N CYS A 128 -0.37 4.47 16.57
CA CYS A 128 0.98 3.88 16.59
C CYS A 128 1.05 2.36 16.30
N PRO A 129 0.17 1.48 16.82
CA PRO A 129 0.22 0.05 16.49
C PRO A 129 -0.14 -0.24 15.03
N ALA A 130 -1.17 0.42 14.50
CA ALA A 130 -1.60 0.25 13.11
C ALA A 130 -0.53 0.77 12.13
N LEU A 131 0.10 1.90 12.46
CA LEU A 131 1.20 2.47 11.70
C LEU A 131 2.36 1.48 11.55
N LYS A 132 2.84 0.91 12.67
CA LYS A 132 3.95 -0.06 12.66
C LYS A 132 3.62 -1.29 11.83
N ALA A 133 2.40 -1.83 11.97
CA ALA A 133 1.96 -2.98 11.19
C ALA A 133 1.88 -2.67 9.68
N CYS A 134 1.38 -1.49 9.29
CA CYS A 134 1.32 -1.07 7.89
C CYS A 134 2.71 -0.88 7.29
N VAL A 135 3.63 -0.23 8.03
CA VAL A 135 5.01 -0.03 7.58
C VAL A 135 5.69 -1.39 7.39
N TYR A 136 5.58 -2.28 8.37
CA TYR A 136 6.12 -3.63 8.26
C TYR A 136 5.55 -4.41 7.07
N ALA A 137 4.22 -4.37 6.85
CA ALA A 137 3.58 -5.00 5.70
C ALA A 137 4.02 -4.42 4.34
N LEU A 138 4.41 -3.14 4.31
CA LEU A 138 4.91 -2.46 3.12
C LEU A 138 6.35 -2.84 2.83
N ILE A 139 7.25 -2.68 3.80
CA ILE A 139 8.71 -2.83 3.59
C ILE A 139 9.23 -4.26 3.81
N ASP A 140 8.48 -5.11 4.51
CA ASP A 140 8.85 -6.49 4.86
C ASP A 140 10.21 -6.59 5.60
N CYS A 141 10.47 -5.59 6.46
CA CYS A 141 11.74 -5.42 7.18
C CYS A 141 11.47 -4.88 8.59
N SER A 142 12.30 -5.26 9.56
CA SER A 142 12.18 -4.85 10.97
C SER A 142 12.65 -3.42 11.24
N ASN A 143 13.48 -2.84 10.36
CA ASN A 143 13.97 -1.47 10.52
C ASN A 143 12.96 -0.42 9.99
N ILE A 144 11.84 -0.29 10.71
CA ILE A 144 10.69 0.54 10.32
C ILE A 144 10.82 2.02 10.74
N GLU A 145 11.74 2.36 11.64
CA GLU A 145 11.78 3.66 12.33
C GLU A 145 12.00 4.85 11.37
N THR A 146 12.90 4.72 10.40
CA THR A 146 13.13 5.79 9.40
C THR A 146 11.92 6.01 8.49
N CYS A 147 11.23 4.93 8.12
CA CYS A 147 9.98 5.02 7.34
C CYS A 147 8.87 5.69 8.16
N ILE A 148 8.76 5.37 9.45
CA ILE A 148 7.81 6.03 10.36
C ILE A 148 8.11 7.52 10.49
N ALA A 149 9.38 7.89 10.68
CA ALA A 149 9.78 9.28 10.85
C ALA A 149 9.46 10.12 9.59
N THR A 150 9.86 9.65 8.42
CA THR A 150 9.61 10.36 7.15
C THR A 150 8.12 10.38 6.76
N ALA A 151 7.38 9.30 7.04
CA ALA A 151 5.92 9.28 6.92
C ALA A 151 5.27 10.30 7.87
N GLY A 152 5.78 10.44 9.09
CA GLY A 152 5.34 11.43 10.07
C GLY A 152 5.56 12.86 9.58
N THR A 153 6.73 13.16 9.00
CA THR A 153 7.02 14.46 8.38
C THR A 153 6.06 14.77 7.23
N PHE A 154 5.83 13.81 6.32
CA PHE A 154 4.89 14.02 5.21
C PHE A 154 3.45 14.18 5.69
N SER A 155 3.03 13.37 6.67
CA SER A 155 1.73 13.46 7.33
C SER A 155 1.50 14.83 7.98
N ALA A 156 2.51 15.35 8.70
CA ALA A 156 2.45 16.68 9.32
C ALA A 156 2.36 17.79 8.27
N ALA A 157 3.13 17.70 7.19
CA ALA A 157 3.07 18.66 6.08
C ALA A 157 1.69 18.68 5.41
N LEU A 158 1.08 17.50 5.19
CA LEU A 158 -0.29 17.40 4.68
C LEU A 158 -1.30 18.07 5.62
N HIS A 159 -1.18 17.81 6.92
CA HIS A 159 -2.07 18.40 7.91
C HIS A 159 -1.95 19.93 7.96
N GLN A 160 -0.72 20.47 7.88
CA GLN A 160 -0.46 21.92 7.77
C GLN A 160 -1.02 22.54 6.50
N ALA A 161 -1.07 21.79 5.39
CA ALA A 161 -1.72 22.19 4.14
C ALA A 161 -3.26 22.03 4.16
N GLY A 162 -3.85 21.73 5.32
CA GLY A 162 -5.29 21.52 5.48
C GLY A 162 -5.80 20.21 4.89
N GLN A 163 -4.91 19.27 4.56
CA GLN A 163 -5.25 17.96 3.97
C GLN A 163 -5.23 16.88 5.05
N SER A 164 -6.42 16.36 5.37
CA SER A 164 -6.58 15.26 6.33
C SER A 164 -7.20 14.03 5.67
N LEU A 165 -6.71 12.85 6.04
CA LEU A 165 -7.25 11.56 5.61
C LEU A 165 -8.33 11.10 6.60
N PRO A 166 -9.49 10.60 6.13
CA PRO A 166 -10.47 10.03 7.02
C PRO A 166 -9.93 8.73 7.67
N PRO A 167 -10.38 8.41 8.90
CA PRO A 167 -9.96 7.19 9.59
C PRO A 167 -10.34 5.91 8.84
N ASP A 168 -11.41 5.94 8.06
CA ASP A 168 -11.91 4.82 7.25
C ASP A 168 -10.94 4.37 6.15
N VAL A 169 -9.88 5.14 5.87
CA VAL A 169 -8.87 4.82 4.85
C VAL A 169 -7.78 3.91 5.41
N VAL A 170 -7.65 3.79 6.73
CA VAL A 170 -6.64 2.92 7.35
C VAL A 170 -7.00 1.46 7.07
N CYS A 171 -6.21 0.80 6.22
CA CYS A 171 -6.38 -0.62 5.94
C CYS A 171 -6.08 -1.47 7.17
N ASN A 172 -6.77 -2.60 7.32
CA ASN A 172 -6.42 -3.61 8.32
C ASN A 172 -5.14 -4.35 7.89
N ALA A 173 -3.98 -3.76 8.14
CA ALA A 173 -2.68 -4.30 7.74
C ALA A 173 -2.37 -5.67 8.37
N LEU A 174 -2.94 -6.00 9.54
CA LEU A 174 -2.80 -7.33 10.14
C LEU A 174 -3.43 -8.44 9.28
N ALA A 175 -4.47 -8.13 8.52
CA ALA A 175 -5.05 -9.06 7.56
C ALA A 175 -4.21 -9.23 6.28
N LEU A 176 -3.21 -8.37 6.07
CA LEU A 176 -2.34 -8.35 4.89
C LEU A 176 -0.94 -8.93 5.15
N LEU A 177 -0.61 -9.23 6.40
CA LEU A 177 0.60 -9.97 6.75
C LEU A 177 0.40 -11.46 6.42
N PRO A 178 1.43 -12.15 5.91
CA PRO A 178 1.37 -13.61 5.87
C PRO A 178 1.12 -14.11 7.31
N PRO A 179 0.35 -15.20 7.50
CA PRO A 179 0.23 -15.79 8.82
C PRO A 179 1.64 -16.08 9.31
N GLU A 180 1.99 -15.58 10.51
CA GLU A 180 3.22 -15.96 11.21
C GLU A 180 3.38 -17.48 11.07
N PRO A 181 4.53 -17.99 10.59
CA PRO A 181 4.77 -19.42 10.66
C PRO A 181 4.59 -19.78 12.13
N ILE A 182 3.67 -20.71 12.41
CA ILE A 182 3.45 -21.23 13.75
C ILE A 182 4.79 -21.84 14.14
N ALA A 183 5.65 -21.04 14.80
CA ALA A 183 6.87 -21.51 15.38
C ALA A 183 6.42 -22.62 16.33
N SER A 184 6.85 -23.83 16.00
CA SER A 184 6.59 -25.05 16.74
C SER A 184 6.88 -24.82 18.22
N ARG A 185 5.87 -24.39 18.98
CA ARG A 185 5.79 -24.51 20.43
C ARG A 185 5.47 -25.97 20.76
N TYR A 186 6.36 -26.85 20.33
CA TYR A 186 6.49 -28.20 20.81
C TYR A 186 7.98 -28.53 20.78
N ASN A 187 8.60 -28.33 21.93
CA ASN A 187 9.66 -29.17 22.48
C ASN A 187 9.69 -28.86 23.98
N ALA A 188 8.78 -29.54 24.67
CA ALA A 188 8.94 -29.94 26.07
C ALA A 188 9.59 -31.32 26.07
#